data_AF-T1X6U2-F1
#
_entry.id   AF-T1X6U2-F1
#
_cell.length_a   1.000
_cell.length_b   1.000
_cell.length_c   1.000
_cell.angle_alpha   90.00
_cell.angle_beta   90.00
_cell.angle_gamma   90.00
#
_symmetry.space_group_name_H-M   'P 1'
#
loop_
_entity.id
_entity.type
_entity.pdbx_description
1 polymer ?
#
loop_
_entity_poly.entity_id
_entity_poly.type
_entity_poly.pdbx_seq_one_letter_code
_entity_poly.pdbx_strand_id
1 'polypeptide(L)' 'MQVAWMTQPIELIIEEPALGSFVWRLLETDANGANPKVLRDAFDPADTYELALAAGQRALHSEIRRRAPGQPHAQGA' A
#
# COMPACT_ATOMS: atom_id res chain seq x y z
N MET A 1 -17.53 16.70 16.71
CA MET A 1 -16.61 15.58 16.41
C MET A 1 -16.30 15.66 14.93
N GLN A 2 -15.07 16.01 14.57
CA GLN A 2 -14.70 16.29 13.18
C GLN A 2 -14.57 14.96 12.43
N VAL A 3 -15.29 14.84 11.32
CA VAL A 3 -15.21 13.69 10.41
C VAL A 3 -13.84 13.71 9.73
N ALA A 4 -12.92 12.87 10.20
CA ALA A 4 -11.69 12.60 9.48
C ALA A 4 -12.09 11.98 8.14
N TRP A 5 -11.60 12.56 7.05
CA TRP A 5 -11.75 12.05 5.70
C TRP A 5 -11.24 10.61 5.73
N MET A 6 -12.15 9.64 5.59
CA MET A 6 -11.89 8.22 5.79
C MET A 6 -11.05 7.68 4.61
N THR A 7 -9.77 8.04 4.55
CA THR A 7 -8.81 7.25 3.80
C THR A 7 -8.71 5.94 4.56
N GLN A 8 -9.37 4.90 4.06
CA GLN A 8 -9.31 3.57 4.66
C GLN A 8 -7.83 3.20 4.86
N PRO A 9 -7.43 2.75 6.07
CA PRO A 9 -6.04 2.41 6.33
C PRO A 9 -5.54 1.37 5.34
N ILE A 10 -4.35 1.61 4.80
CA ILE A 10 -3.67 0.65 3.94
C ILE A 10 -2.52 0.08 4.75
N GLU A 11 -2.60 -1.22 5.00
CA GLU A 11 -1.58 -1.99 5.66
C GLU A 11 -0.61 -2.56 4.64
N LEU A 12 0.68 -2.37 4.88
CA LEU A 12 1.75 -3.01 4.12
C LEU A 12 2.25 -4.21 4.94
N ILE A 13 2.08 -5.40 4.38
CA ILE A 13 2.61 -6.64 4.95
C ILE A 13 3.77 -7.13 4.08
N ILE A 14 4.75 -7.75 4.74
CA ILE A 14 5.84 -8.47 4.09
C ILE A 14 5.72 -9.94 4.51
N GLU A 15 5.60 -10.82 3.53
CA GLU A 15 5.51 -12.26 3.72
C GLU A 15 6.76 -12.93 3.15
N GLU A 16 7.20 -14.01 3.77
CA GLU A 16 8.30 -14.84 3.30
C GLU A 16 7.75 -16.21 2.88
N PRO A 17 7.21 -16.37 1.64
CA PRO A 17 6.65 -17.64 1.18
C PRO A 17 7.68 -18.77 1.07
N ALA A 18 8.96 -18.42 0.90
CA ALA A 18 10.08 -19.35 0.89
C ALA A 18 11.30 -18.67 1.52
N LEU A 19 12.20 -19.46 2.11
CA LEU A 19 13.40 -18.96 2.79
C LEU A 19 14.22 -18.06 1.86
N GLY A 20 14.42 -16.80 2.25
CA GLY A 20 15.15 -15.81 1.45
C GLY A 20 14.36 -15.21 0.28
N SER A 21 13.04 -15.41 0.24
CA SER A 21 12.15 -14.86 -0.78
C SER A 21 11.04 -14.07 -0.10
N PHE A 22 11.10 -12.73 -0.21
CA PHE A 22 10.19 -11.81 0.45
C PHE A 22 9.24 -11.16 -0.56
N VAL A 23 7.94 -11.29 -0.34
CA VAL A 23 6.89 -10.63 -1.13
C VAL A 23 6.21 -9.60 -0.26
N TRP A 24 5.90 -8.44 -0.84
CA TRP A 24 5.09 -7.42 -0.18
C TRP A 24 3.64 -7.47 -0.67
N ARG A 25 2.70 -7.11 0.20
CA ARG A 25 1.28 -6.96 -0.15
C ARG A 25 0.68 -5.77 0.57
N LEU A 26 -0.16 -5.02 -0.14
CA LEU A 26 -0.95 -3.92 0.37
C LEU A 26 -2.38 -4.40 0.59
N LEU A 27 -2.85 -4.27 1.82
CA LEU A 27 -4.20 -4.60 2.25
C LEU A 27 -4.92 -3.32 2.64
N GLU A 28 -6.08 -3.06 2.05
CA GLU A 28 -7.00 -2.07 2.58
C GLU A 28 -7.77 -2.69 3.73
N THR A 29 -7.61 -2.13 4.92
CA THR A 29 -8.38 -2.51 6.08
C THR A 29 -9.42 -1.43 6.33
N ASP A 30 -10.61 -1.85 6.78
CA ASP A 30 -11.58 -0.88 7.30
C ASP A 30 -11.10 -0.36 8.66
N ALA A 31 -11.70 0.73 9.17
CA ALA A 31 -11.33 1.30 10.48
C ALA A 31 -11.40 0.29 11.65
N ASN A 32 -12.14 -0.81 11.48
CA ASN A 32 -12.24 -1.92 12.42
C ASN A 32 -11.41 -3.17 12.05
N GLY A 33 -10.61 -3.14 10.98
CA GLY A 33 -9.77 -4.27 10.55
C GLY A 33 -10.52 -5.51 10.03
N ALA A 34 -11.85 -5.44 9.88
CA ALA A 34 -12.70 -6.62 9.71
C ALA A 34 -12.68 -7.25 8.32
N ASN A 35 -12.29 -6.51 7.27
CA ASN A 35 -12.30 -7.00 5.89
C ASN A 35 -11.04 -6.51 5.15
N PRO A 36 -9.89 -7.19 5.32
CA PRO A 36 -8.69 -6.87 4.55
C PRO A 36 -8.92 -7.18 3.08
N LYS A 37 -8.97 -6.16 2.24
CA LYS A 37 -9.02 -6.31 0.78
C LYS A 37 -7.63 -6.14 0.19
N VAL A 38 -7.17 -7.11 -0.59
CA VAL A 38 -5.90 -6.98 -1.30
C VAL A 38 -6.02 -5.87 -2.36
N LEU A 39 -5.22 -4.82 -2.21
CA LEU A 39 -5.13 -3.74 -3.18
C LEU A 39 -4.08 -4.02 -4.24
N ARG A 40 -2.92 -4.49 -3.79
CA ARG A 40 -1.76 -4.71 -4.62
C ARG A 40 -0.81 -5.70 -3.98
N ASP A 41 -0.15 -6.49 -4.79
CA ASP A 41 0.86 -7.46 -4.38
C ASP A 41 2.13 -7.28 -5.21
N ALA A 42 3.24 -7.82 -4.69
CA ALA A 42 4.49 -7.90 -5.39
C ALA A 42 4.36 -8.85 -6.59
N PHE A 43 4.72 -8.35 -7.77
CA PHE A 43 4.79 -9.18 -8.98
C PHE A 43 5.91 -10.23 -8.88
N ASP A 44 7.02 -9.87 -8.23
CA ASP A 44 8.20 -10.72 -8.09
C ASP A 44 8.72 -10.66 -6.64
N PRO A 45 9.15 -11.80 -6.06
CA PRO A 45 9.76 -11.82 -4.74
C PRO A 45 11.13 -11.12 -4.74
N ALA A 46 11.44 -10.43 -3.66
CA ALA A 46 12.75 -9.86 -3.43
C ALA A 46 13.62 -10.81 -2.60
N ASP A 47 14.93 -10.78 -2.86
CA ASP A 47 15.92 -11.60 -2.12
C ASP A 47 16.11 -11.16 -0.66
N THR A 48 15.66 -9.95 -0.30
CA THR A 48 15.81 -9.41 1.07
C THR A 48 14.55 -8.70 1.55
N TYR A 49 14.34 -8.75 2.87
CA TYR A 49 13.25 -8.05 3.55
C TYR A 49 13.27 -6.55 3.26
N GLU A 50 14.45 -5.92 3.27
CA GLU A 50 14.60 -4.49 3.03
C GLU A 50 14.18 -4.09 1.62
N LEU A 51 14.50 -4.91 0.60
CA LEU A 51 14.08 -4.70 -0.77
C LEU A 51 12.56 -4.83 -0.92
N ALA A 52 11.96 -5.86 -0.31
CA ALA A 52 10.50 -6.03 -0.28
C ALA A 52 9.82 -4.85 0.44
N LEU A 53 10.36 -4.41 1.59
CA LEU A 53 9.84 -3.28 2.35
C LEU A 53 9.93 -1.97 1.56
N ALA A 54 11.07 -1.69 0.94
CA ALA A 54 11.26 -0.48 0.14
C ALA A 54 10.33 -0.46 -1.09
N ALA A 55 10.16 -1.61 -1.76
CA ALA A 55 9.23 -1.75 -2.88
C ALA A 55 7.77 -1.57 -2.42
N GLY A 56 7.39 -2.20 -1.30
CA GLY A 56 6.08 -2.07 -0.67
C GLY A 56 5.76 -0.65 -0.22
N GLN A 57 6.71 0.07 0.38
CA GLN A 57 6.56 1.48 0.79
C GLN A 57 6.38 2.40 -0.41
N ARG A 58 7.13 2.18 -1.51
CA ARG A 58 6.94 2.93 -2.76
C ARG A 58 5.54 2.69 -3.34
N ALA A 59 5.08 1.44 -3.33
CA ALA A 59 3.74 1.09 -3.78
C ALA A 59 2.66 1.74 -2.90
N LEU A 60 2.82 1.68 -1.56
CA LEU A 60 1.93 2.32 -0.58
C LEU A 60 1.84 3.82 -0.84
N HIS A 61 2.97 4.51 -0.98
CA HIS A 61 2.98 5.95 -1.22
C HIS A 61 2.33 6.31 -2.56
N SER A 62 2.53 5.50 -3.61
CA SER A 62 1.82 5.65 -4.89
C SER A 62 0.30 5.50 -4.72
N GLU A 63 -0.14 4.54 -3.93
CA GLU A 63 -1.57 4.26 -3.71
C GLU A 63 -2.23 5.36 -2.86
N ILE A 64 -1.54 5.86 -1.83
CA ILE A 64 -1.97 7.03 -1.04
C ILE A 64 -2.14 8.25 -1.96
N ARG A 65 -1.18 8.52 -2.85
CA ARG A 65 -1.29 9.63 -3.82
C ARG A 65 -2.45 9.45 -4.79
N ARG A 66 -2.76 8.21 -5.19
CA ARG A 66 -3.91 7.91 -6.06
C ARG A 66 -5.25 8.18 -5.38
N ARG A 67 -5.33 7.95 -4.06
CA ARG A 67 -6.55 8.07 -3.25
C ARG A 67 -6.82 9.47 -2.73
N ALA A 68 -5.80 10.33 -2.67
CA ALA A 68 -5.96 11.71 -2.25
C ALA A 68 -6.94 12.45 -3.21
N PRO A 69 -8.11 12.90 -2.73
CA PRO A 69 -9.03 13.66 -3.56
C PRO A 69 -8.45 15.06 -3.79
N GLY A 70 -7.87 15.28 -4.98
CA GLY A 70 -7.50 16.60 -5.47
C GLY A 70 -6.00 16.90 -5.46
N GLN A 71 -5.32 16.48 -6.52
CA GLN A 71 -4.60 17.48 -7.32
C GLN A 71 -5.18 17.44 -8.74
N PRO A 72 -5.97 18.44 -9.16
CA PRO A 72 -6.18 18.65 -10.58
C PRO A 72 -4.81 18.85 -11.20
N HIS A 73 -4.58 18.11 -12.27
CA HIS A 73 -3.57 18.39 -13.27
C HIS A 73 -3.63 19.89 -13.58
N ALA A 74 -2.71 20.69 -13.04
CA ALA A 74 -2.46 22.02 -13.55
C ALA A 74 -1.83 21.83 -14.93
N GLN A 75 -2.70 21.66 -15.92
CA GLN A 75 -2.38 21.83 -17.33
C GLN A 75 -2.03 23.30 -17.51
N GLY A 76 -0.75 23.62 -17.32
CA GLY A 76 -0.18 24.91 -17.68
C GLY A 76 -0.19 25.06 -19.20
N ALA A 77 -0.63 26.23 -19.64
CA ALA A 77 -0.90 26.66 -21.00
C ALA A 77 0.30 26.65 -21.96
#